data_AF-A0A960UZI6-F1
#
_entry.id   AF-A0A960UZI6-F1
#
_cell.length_a   1.000
_cell.length_b   1.000
_cell.length_c   1.000
_cell.angle_alpha   90.00
_cell.angle_beta   90.00
_cell.angle_gamma   90.00
#
_symmetry.space_group_name_H-M   'P 1'
#
loop_
_entity.id
_entity.type
_entity.pdbx_description
1 polymer ?
#
loop_
_entity_poly.entity_id
_entity_poly.type
_entity_poly.pdbx_seq_one_letter_code
_entity_poly.pdbx_strand_id
1 'polypeptide(L)'
;MKPDFSKLKYTSISEGGQSTGSVTDDVAMNTPEGIPVQAAYGAEALQGLEHLGFGAGVAPYLRGPYSTMYVTRPWTIRQYAGFSTAEESNAFYRRNL
;
A
#
# COMPACT_ATOMS: atom_id res chain seq x y z
N MET A 1 6.78 26.23 16.25
CA MET A 1 8.05 25.65 16.74
C MET A 1 8.19 24.27 16.11
N LYS A 2 9.19 24.04 15.24
CA LYS A 2 9.39 22.73 14.59
C LYS A 2 10.10 21.78 15.58
N PRO A 3 9.60 20.55 15.79
CA PRO A 3 10.32 19.58 16.62
C PRO A 3 11.68 19.25 16.01
N ASP A 4 12.71 19.12 16.86
CA ASP A 4 14.06 18.72 16.51
C ASP A 4 14.18 17.19 16.64
N PHE A 5 14.09 16.49 15.51
CA PHE A 5 14.08 15.04 15.44
C PHE A 5 15.47 14.40 15.64
N SER A 6 16.54 15.19 15.63
CA SER A 6 17.91 14.69 15.85
C SER A 6 18.15 14.25 17.30
N LYS A 7 17.28 14.64 18.24
CA LYS A 7 17.39 14.30 19.67
C LYS A 7 16.50 13.14 20.09
N LEU A 8 15.71 12.58 19.18
CA LEU A 8 14.93 11.39 19.47
C LEU A 8 15.88 10.20 19.58
N LYS A 9 16.00 9.65 20.78
CA LYS A 9 16.66 8.36 20.98
C LYS A 9 15.80 7.32 20.25
N TYR A 10 16.37 6.72 19.20
CA TYR A 10 15.80 5.55 18.57
C TYR A 10 15.84 4.41 19.60
N THR A 11 14.70 4.12 20.20
CA THR A 11 14.51 2.82 20.84
C THR A 11 14.40 1.83 19.69
N SER A 12 15.53 1.26 19.29
CA SER A 12 15.51 0.00 18.56
C SER A 12 14.63 -0.91 19.38
N ILE A 13 13.52 -1.38 18.80
CA ILE A 13 12.82 -2.53 19.34
C ILE A 13 13.94 -3.55 19.49
N SER A 14 14.30 -3.83 20.74
CA SER A 14 15.37 -4.77 21.05
C SER A 14 15.11 -6.02 20.24
N GLU A 15 16.17 -6.60 19.69
CA GLU A 15 16.21 -7.94 19.08
C GLU A 15 15.84 -9.03 20.12
N GLY A 16 14.69 -8.89 20.77
CA GLY A 16 13.98 -9.88 21.57
C GLY A 16 12.88 -10.55 20.74
N GLY A 17 13.03 -10.51 19.43
CA GLY A 17 12.41 -11.41 18.48
C GLY A 17 13.50 -11.98 17.58
N GLN A 18 14.50 -12.66 18.16
CA GLN A 18 15.15 -13.73 17.41
C GLN A 18 14.07 -14.77 17.12
N SER A 19 13.37 -14.61 16.00
CA SER A 19 12.91 -15.78 15.26
C SER A 19 14.06 -16.23 14.37
N THR A 20 15.13 -16.73 14.99
CA THR A 20 15.78 -17.96 14.50
C THR A 20 14.84 -19.13 14.79
N GLY A 21 13.58 -18.97 14.42
CA GLY A 21 12.52 -19.93 14.57
C GLY A 21 12.10 -20.23 13.16
N SER A 22 12.28 -21.48 12.75
CA SER A 22 11.38 -22.09 11.78
C SER A 22 10.00 -21.46 11.92
N VAL A 23 9.53 -20.77 10.88
CA VAL A 23 8.14 -20.34 10.78
C VAL A 23 7.32 -21.58 11.10
N THR A 24 6.75 -21.66 12.30
CA THR A 24 5.77 -22.68 12.59
C THR A 24 4.59 -22.32 11.70
N ASP A 25 4.28 -23.18 10.72
CA ASP A 25 3.15 -23.05 9.80
C ASP A 25 1.79 -22.81 10.50
N ASP A 26 1.74 -22.99 11.82
CA ASP A 26 0.55 -23.01 12.66
C ASP A 26 -0.10 -21.65 12.97
N VAL A 27 0.48 -20.52 12.55
CA VAL A 27 -0.14 -19.18 12.76
C VAL A 27 -0.26 -18.39 11.45
N ALA A 28 -0.63 -19.07 10.36
CA ALA A 28 -1.06 -18.39 9.15
C ALA A 28 -2.53 -17.94 9.29
N MET A 29 -2.78 -16.64 9.14
CA MET A 29 -4.14 -16.13 9.03
C MET A 29 -4.64 -16.40 7.60
N ASN A 30 -5.74 -17.13 7.46
CA ASN A 30 -6.36 -17.34 6.17
C ASN A 30 -7.23 -16.15 5.78
N THR A 31 -6.95 -15.60 4.61
CA THR A 31 -7.77 -14.57 3.97
C THR A 31 -9.07 -15.17 3.39
N PRO A 32 -10.13 -14.37 3.16
CA PRO A 32 -11.33 -14.83 2.45
C PRO A 32 -11.04 -15.46 1.08
N GLU A 33 -9.93 -15.06 0.45
CA GLU A 33 -9.45 -15.60 -0.82
C GLU A 33 -8.77 -16.98 -0.67
N GLY A 34 -8.65 -17.52 0.55
CA GLY A 34 -8.02 -18.81 0.83
C GLY A 34 -6.50 -18.78 0.82
N ILE A 35 -5.89 -17.58 0.86
CA ILE A 35 -4.44 -17.41 0.86
C ILE A 35 -3.97 -17.32 2.32
N PRO A 36 -3.05 -18.20 2.75
CA PRO A 36 -2.44 -18.13 4.08
C PRO A 36 -1.44 -16.97 4.16
N VAL A 37 -1.60 -16.10 5.15
CA VAL A 37 -0.71 -14.96 5.41
C VAL A 37 0.02 -15.19 6.73
N GLN A 38 1.36 -15.16 6.69
CA GLN A 38 2.21 -15.35 7.86
C GLN A 38 2.18 -14.11 8.77
N ALA A 39 2.43 -14.30 10.07
CA ALA A 39 2.42 -13.21 11.05
C ALA A 39 3.54 -12.17 10.82
N ALA A 40 4.66 -12.58 10.21
CA ALA A 40 5.77 -11.71 9.86
C ALA A 40 6.52 -12.27 8.64
N TYR A 41 7.14 -11.39 7.85
CA TYR A 41 7.98 -11.74 6.70
C TYR A 41 9.35 -11.09 6.87
N GLY A 42 10.43 -11.88 6.78
CA GLY A 42 11.80 -11.39 6.74
C GLY A 42 12.33 -11.19 5.33
N ALA A 43 13.62 -10.89 5.21
CA ALA A 43 14.28 -10.64 3.92
C ALA A 43 14.33 -11.91 3.03
N GLU A 44 14.33 -13.09 3.65
CA GLU A 44 14.26 -14.39 3.00
C GLU A 44 12.99 -14.56 2.14
N ALA A 45 11.88 -13.91 2.52
CA ALA A 45 10.64 -13.95 1.75
C ALA A 45 10.75 -13.25 0.38
N LEU A 46 11.80 -12.46 0.16
CA LEU A 46 12.06 -11.79 -1.12
C LEU A 46 12.85 -12.68 -2.11
N GLN A 47 13.36 -13.83 -1.67
CA GLN A 47 14.18 -14.71 -2.50
C GLN A 47 13.32 -15.30 -3.64
N GLY A 48 13.88 -15.28 -4.86
CA GLY A 48 13.19 -15.81 -6.04
C GLY A 48 12.15 -14.87 -6.68
N LEU A 49 11.94 -13.67 -6.13
CA LEU A 49 11.07 -12.67 -6.76
C LEU A 49 11.77 -11.95 -7.91
N GLU A 50 11.37 -12.22 -9.13
CA GLU A 50 11.97 -11.61 -10.33
C GLU A 50 11.57 -10.14 -10.53
N HIS A 51 10.49 -9.69 -9.90
CA HIS A 51 9.84 -8.42 -10.22
C HIS A 51 10.25 -7.21 -9.35
N LEU A 52 11.22 -7.38 -8.45
CA LEU A 52 11.62 -6.33 -7.49
C LEU A 52 12.28 -5.11 -8.16
N GLY A 53 12.98 -5.33 -9.28
CA GLY A 53 13.73 -4.29 -10.00
C GLY A 53 12.93 -3.52 -11.05
N PHE A 54 11.65 -3.82 -11.26
CA PHE A 54 10.87 -3.19 -12.33
C PHE A 54 10.64 -1.69 -12.06
N GLY A 55 10.57 -0.91 -13.14
CA GLY A 55 10.15 0.49 -13.10
C GLY A 55 8.64 0.64 -13.36
N ALA A 56 8.06 1.76 -12.94
CA ALA A 56 6.70 2.13 -13.36
C ALA A 56 6.71 2.61 -14.82
N GLY A 57 5.59 2.45 -15.53
CA GLY A 57 5.44 2.91 -16.92
C GLY A 57 6.11 2.04 -17.99
N VAL A 58 6.63 0.87 -17.61
CA VAL A 58 7.24 -0.09 -18.53
C VAL A 58 6.56 -1.45 -18.37
N ALA A 59 6.31 -2.16 -19.47
CA ALA A 59 5.71 -3.49 -19.44
C ALA A 59 6.53 -4.44 -18.54
N PRO A 60 5.88 -5.31 -17.72
CA PRO A 60 4.44 -5.60 -17.65
C PRO A 60 3.68 -4.71 -16.64
N TYR A 61 4.18 -3.52 -16.32
CA TYR A 61 3.49 -2.47 -15.53
C TYR A 61 3.18 -2.85 -14.08
N LEU A 62 3.98 -3.72 -13.48
CA LEU A 62 3.79 -4.20 -12.09
C LEU A 62 3.83 -3.08 -11.04
N ARG A 63 4.55 -1.99 -11.33
CA ARG A 63 4.63 -0.79 -10.45
C ARG A 63 3.74 0.37 -10.90
N GLY A 64 2.85 0.12 -11.86
CA GLY A 64 1.89 1.07 -12.38
C GLY A 64 2.15 1.46 -13.85
N PRO A 65 1.11 1.99 -14.53
CA PRO A 65 1.12 2.22 -15.97
C PRO A 65 1.87 3.49 -16.42
N TYR A 66 2.20 4.41 -15.52
CA TYR A 66 2.85 5.68 -15.85
C TYR A 66 4.16 5.83 -15.09
N SER A 67 5.21 6.34 -15.74
CA SER A 67 6.57 6.42 -15.16
C SER A 67 6.65 7.26 -13.88
N THR A 68 5.88 8.35 -13.79
CA THR A 68 5.87 9.24 -12.61
C THR A 68 4.77 8.93 -11.61
N MET A 69 3.81 8.06 -11.95
CA MET A 69 2.60 7.78 -11.16
C MET A 69 2.02 9.05 -10.51
N TYR A 70 1.78 9.01 -9.19
CA TYR A 70 1.16 10.08 -8.42
C TYR A 70 2.11 11.21 -8.03
N VAL A 71 3.40 11.14 -8.35
CA VAL A 71 4.37 12.22 -8.09
C VAL A 71 4.00 13.47 -8.90
N THR A 72 3.57 13.29 -10.16
CA THR A 72 3.17 14.40 -11.04
C THR A 72 1.67 14.68 -10.99
N ARG A 73 0.84 13.63 -10.95
CA ARG A 73 -0.63 13.76 -11.00
C ARG A 73 -1.26 12.74 -10.04
N PRO A 74 -1.89 13.16 -8.93
CA PRO A 74 -2.56 12.23 -8.04
C PRO A 74 -3.75 11.55 -8.74
N TRP A 75 -4.27 10.48 -8.14
CA TRP A 75 -5.47 9.83 -8.66
C TRP A 75 -6.66 10.81 -8.64
N THR A 76 -7.53 10.69 -9.64
CA THR A 76 -8.74 11.51 -9.69
C THR A 76 -9.67 11.11 -8.56
N ILE A 77 -10.03 12.06 -7.70
CA ILE A 77 -11.14 11.88 -6.77
C ILE A 77 -12.43 11.93 -7.59
N ARG A 78 -13.05 10.76 -7.79
CA ARG A 78 -14.30 10.64 -8.56
C ARG A 78 -15.40 10.13 -7.63
N GLN A 79 -16.13 11.07 -7.03
CA GLN A 79 -17.26 10.73 -6.17
C GLN A 79 -18.42 10.23 -7.03
N TYR A 80 -18.88 9.02 -6.76
CA TYR A 80 -20.14 8.53 -7.31
C TYR A 80 -21.28 9.15 -6.49
N ALA A 81 -21.95 10.11 -7.09
CA ALA A 81 -23.14 10.75 -6.53
C ALA A 81 -24.21 10.80 -7.61
N GLY A 82 -25.48 10.77 -7.22
CA GLY A 82 -26.61 10.84 -8.13
C GLY A 82 -27.89 10.92 -7.33
N PHE A 83 -28.83 11.73 -7.81
CA PHE A 83 -30.15 11.90 -7.21
C PHE A 83 -31.23 11.38 -8.16
N SER A 84 -32.44 11.25 -7.64
CA SER A 84 -33.60 10.70 -8.37
C SER A 84 -33.89 11.44 -9.68
N THR A 85 -33.56 12.73 -9.78
CA THR A 85 -33.70 13.51 -11.01
C THR A 85 -32.35 13.95 -11.59
N ALA A 86 -32.33 14.11 -12.91
CA ALA A 86 -31.17 14.61 -13.64
C ALA A 86 -30.82 16.06 -13.24
N GLU A 87 -31.82 16.89 -12.94
CA GLU A 87 -31.65 18.28 -12.55
C GLU A 87 -30.96 18.43 -11.19
N GLU A 88 -31.40 17.68 -10.19
CA GLU A 88 -30.79 17.65 -8.86
C GLU A 88 -29.37 17.10 -8.91
N SER A 89 -29.14 16.07 -9.72
CA SER A 89 -27.81 15.52 -9.97
C SER A 89 -26.88 16.57 -10.59
N ASN A 90 -27.31 17.27 -11.63
CA ASN A 90 -26.51 18.32 -12.28
C ASN A 90 -26.21 19.50 -11.33
N ALA A 91 -27.21 19.94 -10.56
CA ALA A 91 -27.03 20.99 -9.56
C ALA A 91 -26.00 20.58 -8.49
N PHE A 92 -26.01 19.32 -8.07
CA PHE A 92 -25.02 18.79 -7.13
C PHE A 92 -23.62 18.71 -7.74
N TYR A 93 -23.47 18.20 -8.97
CA TYR A 93 -22.14 18.11 -9.60
C TYR A 93 -21.50 19.49 -9.73
N ARG A 94 -22.25 20.51 -10.16
CA ARG A 94 -21.74 21.88 -10.29
C ARG A 94 -21.30 22.52 -8.98
N ARG A 95 -21.89 22.12 -7.84
CA ARG A 95 -21.48 22.61 -6.51
C ARG A 95 -20.18 21.98 -6.00
N ASN A 96 -19.83 20.81 -6.52
CA ASN A 96 -18.66 20.03 -6.09
C ASN A 96 -17.47 20.10 -7.07
N LEU A 97 -17.60 20.91 -8.13
CA LEU A 97 -16.51 21.26 -9.06
C LEU A 97 -15.83 22.55 -8.60
#